data_AF-A0A068TRX3-F1
#
_entry.id   AF-A0A068TRX3-F1
#
_cell.length_a   1.000
_cell.length_b   1.000
_cell.length_c   1.000
_cell.angle_alpha   90.00
_cell.angle_beta   90.00
_cell.angle_gamma   90.00
#
_symmetry.space_group_name_H-M   'P 1'
#
loop_
_entity.id
_entity.type
_entity.pdbx_description
1 polymer ?
#
loop_
_entity_poly.entity_id
_entity_poly.type
_entity_poly.pdbx_seq_one_letter_code
_entity_poly.pdbx_strand_id
1 'polypeptide(L)'
;MQLWETTGSPLIPLVEFSDPHVMKKYGVHPDAETLEIVTCAAREKEIVVLLKIYWGDAREKLCESIDKIPLDCIVIGNRGLGKLKRAIMGSVSNYVVNNASCPVTVVKNVEHD
;
A
#
# COMPACT_ATOMS: atom_id res chain seq x y z
N MET A 1 -8.06 -8.15 -21.07
CA MET A 1 -7.02 -8.46 -20.08
C MET A 1 -5.89 -7.47 -20.28
N GLN A 2 -5.89 -6.39 -19.51
CA GLN A 2 -4.77 -5.45 -19.57
C GLN A 2 -3.58 -6.01 -18.78
N LEU A 3 -2.36 -5.88 -19.30
CA LEU A 3 -1.13 -6.46 -18.74
C LEU A 3 -0.86 -6.12 -17.25
N TRP A 4 -1.41 -5.01 -16.73
CA TRP A 4 -1.26 -4.60 -15.33
C TRP A 4 -2.15 -5.37 -14.36
N GLU A 5 -3.15 -6.12 -14.83
CA GLU A 5 -4.02 -6.95 -13.98
C GLU A 5 -3.23 -8.06 -13.26
N THR A 6 -2.08 -8.49 -13.83
CA THR A 6 -1.28 -9.61 -13.29
C THR A 6 -0.13 -9.16 -12.39
N THR A 7 0.49 -8.00 -12.67
CA THR A 7 1.69 -7.50 -11.97
C THR A 7 1.48 -6.22 -11.16
N GLY A 8 0.28 -5.63 -11.23
CA GLY A 8 0.01 -4.27 -10.77
C GLY A 8 0.50 -3.21 -11.75
N SER A 9 0.33 -1.93 -11.38
CA SER A 9 0.81 -0.78 -12.15
C SER A 9 2.34 -0.79 -12.26
N PRO A 10 2.95 -0.02 -13.19
CA PRO A 10 4.36 0.33 -13.05
C PRO A 10 4.62 1.08 -11.72
N LEU A 11 5.90 1.28 -11.39
CA LEU A 11 6.27 2.25 -10.35
C LEU A 11 5.99 3.64 -10.89
N ILE A 12 5.05 4.35 -10.26
CA ILE A 12 4.57 5.67 -10.67
C ILE A 12 5.19 6.70 -9.71
N PRO A 13 6.01 7.64 -10.18
CA PRO A 13 6.50 8.75 -9.35
C PRO A 13 5.35 9.52 -8.71
N LEU A 14 5.52 9.96 -7.46
CA LEU A 14 4.49 10.72 -6.73
C LEU A 14 3.95 11.93 -7.52
N VAL A 15 4.84 12.63 -8.23
CA VAL A 15 4.47 13.78 -9.08
C VAL A 15 3.51 13.41 -10.21
N GLU A 16 3.68 12.21 -10.81
CA GLU A 16 2.80 11.70 -11.86
C GLU A 16 1.50 11.16 -11.27
N PHE A 17 1.56 10.56 -10.09
CA PHE A 17 0.39 10.04 -9.41
C PHE A 17 -0.60 11.14 -9.02
N SER A 18 -0.10 12.36 -8.76
CA SER A 18 -0.92 13.54 -8.50
C SER A 18 -1.67 14.06 -9.75
N ASP A 19 -1.39 13.55 -10.95
CA ASP A 19 -2.14 13.88 -12.16
C ASP A 19 -3.52 13.19 -12.17
N PRO A 20 -4.63 13.95 -12.28
CA PRO A 20 -5.98 13.39 -12.35
C PRO A 20 -6.18 12.33 -13.47
N HIS A 21 -5.45 12.43 -14.58
CA HIS A 21 -5.53 11.46 -15.67
C HIS A 21 -4.93 10.11 -15.26
N VAL A 22 -3.85 10.12 -14.49
CA VAL A 22 -3.20 8.91 -13.98
C VAL A 22 -4.10 8.25 -12.93
N MET A 23 -4.67 9.04 -12.02
CA MET A 23 -5.65 8.56 -11.03
C MET A 23 -6.85 7.89 -11.72
N LYS A 24 -7.43 8.54 -12.73
CA LYS A 24 -8.56 8.01 -13.50
C LYS A 24 -8.20 6.74 -14.26
N LYS A 25 -6.99 6.66 -14.84
CA LYS A 25 -6.50 5.48 -15.57
C LYS A 25 -6.47 4.23 -14.69
N TYR A 26 -6.10 4.39 -13.42
CA TYR A 26 -6.00 3.28 -12.47
C TYR A 26 -7.20 3.16 -11.51
N GLY A 27 -8.22 4.01 -11.66
CA GLY A 27 -9.45 3.97 -10.85
C GLY A 27 -9.22 4.23 -9.36
N VAL A 28 -8.23 5.07 -9.02
CA VAL A 28 -7.90 5.42 -7.64
C VAL A 28 -8.27 6.87 -7.35
N HIS A 29 -8.75 7.12 -6.13
CA HIS A 29 -9.10 8.45 -5.64
C HIS A 29 -8.48 8.63 -4.25
N PRO A 30 -7.15 8.86 -4.18
CA PRO A 30 -6.49 9.15 -2.91
C PRO A 30 -7.10 10.41 -2.28
N ASP A 31 -7.17 10.44 -0.96
CA ASP A 31 -7.58 11.65 -0.25
C ASP A 31 -6.48 12.72 -0.39
N ALA A 32 -6.92 13.97 -0.57
CA ALA A 32 -6.01 15.09 -0.82
C ALA A 32 -5.04 15.33 0.35
N GLU A 33 -5.52 15.13 1.57
CA GLU A 33 -4.73 15.27 2.80
C GLU A 33 -3.57 14.26 2.83
N THR A 34 -3.81 12.99 2.53
CA THR A 34 -2.75 11.97 2.46
C THR A 34 -1.71 12.29 1.39
N LEU A 35 -2.14 12.76 0.21
CA LEU A 35 -1.18 13.18 -0.84
C LEU A 35 -0.32 14.35 -0.38
N GLU A 36 -0.91 15.32 0.32
CA GLU A 36 -0.19 16.45 0.88
C GLU A 36 0.82 16.01 1.94
N ILE A 37 0.41 15.17 2.89
CA ILE A 37 1.29 14.61 3.92
C ILE A 37 2.50 13.89 3.29
N VAL A 38 2.25 13.02 2.30
CA VAL A 38 3.32 12.27 1.62
C VAL A 38 4.24 13.19 0.84
N THR A 39 3.69 14.21 0.17
CA THR A 39 4.47 15.19 -0.60
C THR A 39 5.37 16.03 0.31
N CYS A 40 4.84 16.51 1.43
CA CYS A 40 5.60 17.25 2.44
C CYS A 40 6.73 16.38 3.02
N ALA A 41 6.42 15.16 3.46
CA ALA A 41 7.40 14.24 4.01
C ALA A 41 8.50 13.89 2.99
N ALA A 42 8.12 13.66 1.72
CA ALA A 42 9.07 13.35 0.65
C ALA A 42 10.08 14.50 0.45
N ARG A 43 9.57 15.74 0.42
CA ARG A 43 10.39 16.95 0.26
C ARG A 43 11.29 17.19 1.47
N GLU A 44 10.77 17.08 2.68
CA GLU A 44 11.51 17.34 3.92
C GLU A 44 12.63 16.32 4.17
N LYS A 45 12.40 15.07 3.77
CA LYS A 45 13.37 13.97 3.94
C LYS A 45 14.24 13.73 2.71
N GLU A 46 14.04 14.50 1.64
CA GLU A 46 14.74 14.35 0.36
C GLU A 46 14.69 12.91 -0.17
N ILE A 47 13.52 12.26 -0.07
CA ILE A 47 13.30 10.88 -0.50
C ILE A 47 12.46 10.81 -1.78
N VAL A 48 12.74 9.81 -2.61
CA VAL A 48 11.94 9.51 -3.79
C VAL A 48 10.78 8.60 -3.39
N VAL A 49 9.55 9.07 -3.62
CA VAL A 49 8.34 8.28 -3.38
C VAL A 49 7.79 7.76 -4.70
N LEU A 50 7.61 6.45 -4.76
CA LEU A 50 7.02 5.73 -5.89
C LEU A 50 5.76 5.01 -5.42
N LEU A 51 4.73 5.04 -6.25
CA LEU A 51 3.47 4.36 -6.02
C LEU A 51 3.33 3.15 -6.92
N LYS A 52 2.77 2.08 -6.37
CA LYS A 52 2.41 0.89 -7.11
C LYS A 52 1.05 0.40 -6.67
N ILE A 53 0.17 0.21 -7.63
CA ILE A 53 -1.23 -0.16 -7.44
C ILE A 53 -1.38 -1.64 -7.78
N TYR A 54 -2.10 -2.37 -6.94
CA TYR A 54 -2.39 -3.79 -7.12
C TYR A 54 -3.90 -4.03 -7.12
N TRP A 55 -4.34 -5.03 -7.87
CA TRP A 55 -5.72 -5.51 -7.89
C TRP A 55 -5.76 -6.98 -7.47
N GLY A 56 -6.78 -7.37 -6.71
CA GLY A 56 -6.96 -8.72 -6.17
C GLY A 56 -6.97 -8.77 -4.64
N ASP A 57 -6.71 -9.95 -4.06
CA ASP A 57 -6.58 -10.13 -2.61
C ASP A 57 -5.29 -9.44 -2.11
N ALA A 58 -5.44 -8.49 -1.18
CA ALA A 58 -4.33 -7.71 -0.65
C ALA A 58 -3.27 -8.57 0.05
N ARG A 59 -3.65 -9.70 0.65
CA ARG A 59 -2.73 -10.61 1.33
C ARG A 59 -1.73 -11.21 0.37
N GLU A 60 -2.24 -11.76 -0.73
CA GLU A 60 -1.45 -12.38 -1.78
C GLU A 60 -0.61 -11.32 -2.49
N LYS A 61 -1.22 -10.20 -2.89
CA LYS A 61 -0.50 -9.16 -3.65
C LYS A 61 0.62 -8.49 -2.88
N LEU A 62 0.48 -8.28 -1.58
CA LEU A 62 1.56 -7.76 -0.76
C LEU A 62 2.70 -8.77 -0.64
N CYS A 63 2.43 -10.05 -0.42
CA CYS A 63 3.50 -11.07 -0.35
C CYS A 63 4.19 -11.24 -1.71
N GLU A 64 3.43 -11.35 -2.80
CA GLU A 64 3.97 -11.40 -4.15
C GLU A 64 4.85 -10.17 -4.47
N SER A 65 4.48 -8.98 -3.98
CA SER A 65 5.24 -7.76 -4.23
C SER A 65 6.59 -7.74 -3.56
N ILE A 66 6.70 -8.35 -2.37
CA ILE A 66 7.93 -8.38 -1.58
C ILE A 66 9.01 -9.17 -2.34
N ASP A 67 8.61 -10.24 -3.04
CA ASP A 67 9.56 -11.04 -3.84
C ASP A 67 9.88 -10.40 -5.20
N LYS A 68 9.01 -9.52 -5.71
CA LYS A 68 9.15 -8.86 -7.02
C LYS A 68 9.89 -7.52 -6.96
N ILE A 69 9.96 -6.91 -5.78
CA ILE A 69 10.59 -5.61 -5.55
C ILE A 69 11.65 -5.81 -4.47
N PRO A 70 12.90 -5.36 -4.66
CA PRO A 70 13.93 -5.49 -3.64
C PRO A 70 13.62 -4.55 -2.47
N LEU A 71 12.80 -5.01 -1.52
CA LEU A 71 12.40 -4.27 -0.33
C LEU A 71 13.24 -4.69 0.87
N ASP A 72 13.83 -3.72 1.58
CA ASP A 72 14.51 -3.99 2.85
C ASP A 72 13.53 -4.29 3.98
N CYS A 73 12.32 -3.72 3.92
CA CYS A 73 11.23 -3.98 4.86
C CYS A 73 9.88 -3.55 4.27
N ILE A 74 8.79 -3.95 4.92
CA ILE A 74 7.43 -3.47 4.63
C ILE A 74 6.79 -2.89 5.89
N VAL A 75 6.15 -1.73 5.74
CA VAL A 75 5.38 -1.06 6.79
C VAL A 75 3.90 -1.12 6.44
N ILE A 76 3.09 -1.67 7.33
CA ILE A 76 1.64 -1.81 7.13
C ILE A 76 0.85 -1.29 8.33
N GLY A 77 -0.29 -0.69 8.07
CA GLY A 77 -1.23 -0.29 9.12
C GLY A 77 -2.00 -1.47 9.68
N ASN A 78 -2.40 -1.38 10.94
CA ASN A 78 -3.39 -2.24 11.57
C ASN A 78 -4.68 -1.45 11.78
N ARG A 79 -5.66 -1.64 10.89
CA ARG A 79 -7.02 -1.10 11.06
C ARG A 79 -7.97 -2.23 11.43
N GLY A 80 -8.69 -2.06 12.52
CA GLY A 80 -9.66 -3.04 13.01
C GLY A 80 -10.96 -2.97 12.22
N LEU A 81 -11.31 -4.04 11.49
CA LEU A 81 -12.63 -4.19 10.87
C LEU A 81 -13.74 -4.61 11.88
N GLY A 82 -13.48 -4.53 13.19
CA GLY A 82 -14.28 -5.18 14.24
C GLY A 82 -13.96 -6.68 14.36
N LYS A 83 -14.14 -7.27 15.56
CA LYS A 83 -13.76 -8.67 15.87
C LYS A 83 -14.44 -9.70 14.94
N LEU A 84 -15.69 -9.46 14.55
CA LEU A 84 -16.48 -10.39 13.73
C LEU A 84 -16.02 -10.43 12.26
N LYS A 85 -15.77 -9.26 11.64
CA LYS A 85 -15.31 -9.17 10.25
C LYS A 85 -13.86 -9.69 10.08
N ARG A 86 -13.04 -9.57 11.14
CA ARG A 86 -11.69 -10.16 11.21
C ARG A 86 -11.71 -11.70 11.16
N ALA A 87 -12.66 -12.34 11.84
CA ALA A 87 -12.77 -13.80 11.87
C ALA A 87 -13.18 -14.39 10.51
N ILE A 88 -13.98 -13.64 9.72
CA ILE A 88 -14.52 -14.11 8.43
C ILE A 88 -13.52 -13.94 7.28
N MET A 89 -12.82 -12.80 7.21
CA MET A 89 -11.94 -12.48 6.07
C MET A 89 -10.45 -12.77 6.33
N GLY A 90 -10.08 -13.05 7.58
CA GLY A 90 -8.70 -13.00 8.03
C GLY A 90 -8.17 -11.56 8.10
N SER A 91 -7.00 -11.38 8.72
CA SER A 91 -6.33 -10.09 8.83
C SER A 91 -5.21 -10.00 7.79
N VAL A 92 -5.21 -8.93 6.98
CA VAL A 92 -4.15 -8.67 6.00
C VAL A 92 -2.79 -8.57 6.70
N SER A 93 -2.72 -7.77 7.77
CA SER A 93 -1.48 -7.62 8.53
C SER A 93 -1.01 -8.92 9.16
N ASN A 94 -1.91 -9.74 9.71
CA ASN A 94 -1.53 -11.05 10.24
C ASN A 94 -1.02 -11.99 9.14
N TYR A 95 -1.65 -12.00 7.96
CA TYR A 95 -1.17 -12.81 6.85
C TYR A 95 0.23 -12.39 6.41
N VAL A 96 0.44 -11.09 6.19
CA VAL A 96 1.74 -10.55 5.76
C VAL A 96 2.83 -10.85 6.79
N VAL A 97 2.57 -10.65 8.09
CA VAL A 97 3.55 -10.97 9.16
C VAL A 97 3.99 -12.44 9.15
N ASN A 98 3.09 -13.38 8.81
CA ASN A 98 3.41 -14.81 8.83
C ASN A 98 4.01 -15.33 7.51
N ASN A 99 3.93 -14.58 6.42
CA ASN A 99 4.30 -15.07 5.07
C ASN A 99 5.31 -14.18 4.33
N ALA A 100 5.55 -12.94 4.79
CA ALA A 100 6.51 -12.05 4.16
C ALA A 100 7.95 -12.60 4.28
N SER A 101 8.70 -12.50 3.19
CA SER A 101 10.13 -12.84 3.12
C SER A 101 11.04 -11.71 3.63
N CYS A 102 10.48 -10.56 4.05
CA CYS A 102 11.20 -9.40 4.57
C CYS A 102 10.68 -8.97 5.97
N PRO A 103 11.46 -8.17 6.72
CA PRO A 103 11.01 -7.57 7.98
C PRO A 103 9.69 -6.79 7.83
N VAL A 104 8.73 -7.05 8.72
CA VAL A 104 7.40 -6.42 8.72
C VAL A 104 7.23 -5.52 9.94
N THR A 105 6.94 -4.24 9.73
CA THR A 105 6.52 -3.31 10.79
C THR A 105 5.02 -3.08 10.72
N VAL A 106 4.31 -3.35 11.82
CA VAL A 106 2.87 -3.13 11.93
C VAL A 106 2.59 -1.89 12.79
N VAL A 107 2.07 -0.84 12.16
CA VAL A 107 1.69 0.41 12.85
C VAL A 107 0.26 0.27 13.38
N LYS A 108 0.10 0.35 14.71
CA LYS A 108 -1.22 0.37 15.35
C LYS A 108 -1.80 1.78 15.27
N ASN A 109 -3.13 1.87 15.14
CA ASN A 109 -3.81 3.15 15.32
C ASN A 109 -3.67 3.56 16.79
N VAL A 110 -3.35 4.84 17.03
CA VAL A 110 -3.48 5.45 18.35
C VAL A 110 -4.95 5.80 18.51
N GLU A 111 -5.65 5.09 19.38
CA GLU A 111 -6.98 5.54 19.83
C GLU A 111 -6.77 6.88 20.53
N HIS A 112 -7.33 7.95 19.95
CA HIS A 112 -7.60 9.16 20.70
C HIS A 112 -8.94 8.93 21.39
N ASP A 113 -8.90 8.72 22.71
CA ASP A 113 -10.08 8.78 23.58
C ASP A 113 -10.75 10.17 23.51
#